data_AF-A0A3D0CXE7-F1
#
_entry.id   AF-A0A3D0CXE7-F1
#
_cell.length_a   1.000
_cell.length_b   1.000
_cell.length_c   1.000
_cell.angle_alpha   90.00
_cell.angle_beta   90.00
_cell.angle_gamma   90.00
#
_symmetry.space_group_name_H-M   'P 1'
#
loop_
_entity.id
_entity.type
_entity.pdbx_description
1 polymer ?
#
loop_
_entity_poly.entity_id
_entity_poly.type
_entity_poly.pdbx_seq_one_letter_code
_entity_poly.pdbx_strand_id
1 'polypeptide(L)' 'MAVIMAGFVGFEITWRADIFGGAPQESSAATFGTLGINFRARKPRDEAEWLAALQTLNCEISRP' A
#
# COMPACT_ATOMS: atom_id res chain seq x y z
N MET A 1 5.86 -3.15 -2.55
CA MET A 1 6.93 -2.42 -3.26
C MET A 1 7.14 -0.99 -2.76
N ALA A 2 6.19 -0.07 -2.97
CA ALA A 2 6.37 1.36 -2.69
C ALA A 2 6.69 1.69 -1.22
N VAL A 3 6.10 0.96 -0.27
CA VAL A 3 6.30 1.19 1.17
C VAL A 3 7.76 0.97 1.58
N ILE A 4 8.38 -0.12 1.10
CA ILE A 4 9.78 -0.48 1.38
C ILE A 4 10.74 0.51 0.72
N MET A 5 10.46 0.88 -0.54
CA MET A 5 11.24 1.88 -1.29
C MET A 5 11.14 3.28 -0.67
N ALA A 6 10.05 3.59 0.04
CA ALA A 6 9.89 4.83 0.80
C ALA A 6 10.56 4.80 2.19
N GLY A 7 11.29 3.73 2.54
CA GLY A 7 12.02 3.61 3.81
C GLY A 7 11.17 3.11 4.98
N PHE A 8 10.01 2.52 4.71
CA PHE A 8 9.13 1.94 5.73
C PHE A 8 9.04 0.42 5.59
N VAL A 9 8.79 -0.27 6.69
CA VAL A 9 8.52 -1.71 6.71
C VAL A 9 7.16 -1.97 7.36
N GLY A 10 6.55 -3.08 6.99
CA GLY A 10 5.17 -3.39 7.36
C GLY A 10 4.17 -2.47 6.66
N PHE A 11 3.05 -3.04 6.25
CA PHE A 11 1.95 -2.30 5.63
C PHE A 11 0.65 -2.92 6.13
N GLU A 12 -0.23 -2.07 6.65
CA GLU A 12 -1.53 -2.49 7.14
C GLU A 12 -2.57 -1.44 6.76
N ILE A 13 -3.64 -1.90 6.12
CA ILE A 13 -4.82 -1.08 5.84
C ILE A 13 -5.64 -1.00 7.13
N THR A 14 -5.80 0.21 7.66
CA THR A 14 -6.56 0.46 8.89
C THR A 14 -7.99 0.88 8.60
N TRP A 15 -8.26 1.33 7.38
CA TRP A 15 -9.61 1.67 6.92
C TRP A 15 -9.68 1.57 5.41
N ARG A 16 -10.84 1.15 4.91
CA ARG A 16 -11.18 1.08 3.49
C ARG A 16 -12.64 1.48 3.33
N ALA A 17 -12.93 2.37 2.38
CA ALA A 17 -14.30 2.58 1.92
C ALA A 17 -14.35 2.96 0.44
N ASP A 18 -15.54 2.77 -0.11
CA ASP A 18 -15.93 3.45 -1.34
C ASP A 18 -16.20 4.92 -1.00
N ILE A 19 -15.40 5.83 -1.57
CA ILE A 19 -15.50 7.26 -1.28
C ILE A 19 -16.63 7.91 -2.11
N PHE A 20 -17.04 7.28 -3.22
CA PHE A 20 -17.90 7.94 -4.22
C PHE A 20 -19.19 7.18 -4.56
N GLY A 21 -19.33 5.93 -4.14
CA GLY A 21 -20.57 5.17 -4.26
C GLY A 21 -21.72 5.82 -3.48
N GLY A 22 -22.79 6.18 -4.18
CA GLY A 22 -24.01 6.75 -3.58
C GLY A 22 -23.95 8.24 -3.26
N ALA A 23 -22.94 8.99 -3.74
CA ALA A 23 -22.94 10.45 -3.65
C ALA A 23 -24.05 11.05 -4.55
N PRO A 24 -24.72 12.16 -4.16
CA PRO A 24 -25.77 12.80 -4.96
C PRO A 24 -25.35 13.18 -6.39
N GLN A 25 -24.04 13.36 -6.60
CA GLN A 25 -23.44 13.52 -7.92
C GLN A 25 -22.28 12.55 -8.04
N GLU A 26 -22.54 11.40 -8.67
CA GLU A 26 -21.50 10.40 -8.95
C GLU A 26 -20.44 11.02 -9.88
N SER A 27 -19.18 11.00 -9.44
CA SER A 27 -18.04 11.34 -10.28
C SER A 27 -17.54 10.09 -11.02
N SER A 28 -16.69 10.28 -12.04
CA SER A 28 -16.07 9.16 -12.77
C SER A 28 -15.31 8.18 -11.86
N ALA A 29 -14.96 8.59 -10.63
CA ALA A 29 -14.32 7.75 -9.63
C ALA A 29 -15.15 6.49 -9.28
N ALA A 30 -16.48 6.56 -9.33
CA ALA A 30 -17.37 5.40 -9.14
C ALA A 30 -17.24 4.40 -10.30
N THR A 31 -17.19 4.87 -11.55
CA THR A 31 -16.97 4.03 -12.74
C THR A 31 -15.62 3.32 -12.71
N PHE A 32 -14.59 3.97 -12.20
CA PHE A 32 -13.25 3.38 -12.07
C PHE A 32 -13.07 2.50 -10.82
N GLY A 33 -14.11 2.31 -10.00
CA GLY A 33 -14.05 1.49 -8.78
C GLY A 33 -13.07 2.06 -7.75
N THR A 34 -13.01 3.38 -7.63
CA THR A 34 -12.01 4.08 -6.80
C THR A 34 -12.32 3.88 -5.32
N LEU A 35 -11.33 3.41 -4.57
CA LEU A 35 -11.46 3.17 -3.14
C LEU A 35 -10.50 4.06 -2.36
N GLY A 36 -10.98 4.56 -1.23
CA GLY A 36 -10.17 5.19 -0.22
C GLY A 36 -9.57 4.16 0.71
N ILE A 37 -8.29 4.33 1.05
CA ILE A 37 -7.69 3.61 2.17
C ILE A 37 -6.93 4.57 3.08
N ASN A 38 -6.99 4.30 4.38
CA ASN A 38 -5.96 4.73 5.31
C ASN A 38 -5.09 3.53 5.61
N PHE A 39 -3.79 3.76 5.65
CA PHE A 39 -2.84 2.72 6.00
C PHE A 39 -1.81 3.25 6.98
N ARG A 40 -1.17 2.33 7.69
CA ARG A 40 0.03 2.62 8.48
C ARG A 40 1.18 1.76 8.02
N ALA A 41 2.37 2.33 8.11
CA ALA A 41 3.63 1.65 7.95
C ALA A 41 4.57 2.13 9.05
N ARG A 42 5.54 1.31 9.46
CA ARG A 42 6.48 1.68 10.52
C ARG A 42 7.88 1.88 9.95
N LYS A 43 8.71 2.59 10.70
CA LYS A 43 10.15 2.58 10.43
C LYS A 43 10.72 1.17 10.71
N PRO A 44 11.73 0.74 9.96
CA PRO A 44 12.52 -0.42 10.34
C PRO A 44 13.21 -0.17 11.68
N ARG A 45 13.44 -1.23 12.45
CA ARG A 45 14.15 -1.20 13.73
C ARG A 45 15.62 -0.87 13.52
N ASP A 46 16.18 -1.37 12.43
CA ASP A 46 17.57 -1.21 12.03
C ASP A 46 17.72 -1.39 10.50
N GLU A 47 18.92 -1.14 10.00
CA GLU A 47 19.23 -1.27 8.56
C GLU A 47 19.12 -2.73 8.07
N ALA A 48 19.42 -3.72 8.92
CA ALA A 48 19.35 -5.13 8.55
C ALA A 48 17.91 -5.56 8.23
N GLU A 49 16.95 -5.10 9.03
CA GLU A 49 15.52 -5.35 8.79
C GLU A 49 15.05 -4.71 7.47
N TRP A 50 15.53 -3.51 7.15
CA TRP A 50 15.18 -2.86 5.89
C TRP A 50 15.79 -3.59 4.68
N LEU A 51 17.06 -3.99 4.76
CA LEU A 51 17.73 -4.77 3.72
C LEU A 51 17.06 -6.13 3.49
N ALA A 52 16.63 -6.82 4.55
CA ALA A 52 15.88 -8.07 4.43
C ALA A 52 14.52 -7.88 3.73
N ALA A 53 13.83 -6.77 4.03
CA ALA A 53 12.59 -6.41 3.34
C ALA A 53 12.82 -6.10 1.85
N LEU A 54 13.90 -5.40 1.51
CA LEU A 54 14.31 -5.13 0.12
C LEU A 54 14.67 -6.42 -0.63
N GLN A 55 15.35 -7.37 0.01
CA GLN A 55 15.69 -8.65 -0.59
C GLN A 55 14.45 -9.48 -0.90
N THR A 56 13.49 -9.54 0.03
CA THR A 56 12.20 -10.23 -0.19
C THR A 56 11.49 -9.66 -1.42
N LEU A 57 11.48 -8.33 -1.56
CA LEU A 57 10.88 -7.64 -2.70
C LEU A 57 11.55 -7.99 -4.03
N ASN A 58 12.87 -8.10 -4.05
CA ASN A 58 13.62 -8.47 -5.26
C ASN A 58 13.44 -9.95 -5.62
N CYS A 59 13.26 -10.84 -4.64
CA CYS A 59 13.00 -12.26 -4.87
C CYS A 59 11.62 -12.54 -5.46
N GLU A 60 10.62 -11.69 -5.22
CA GLU A 60 9.26 -11.83 -5.79
C GLU A 60 9.22 -11.61 -7.32
N ILE A 61 10.22 -10.95 -7.92
CA ILE A 61 10.30 -10.67 -9.36
C ILE A 61 10.90 -11.86 -10.15
N SER A 62 11.43 -12.88 -9.47
CA SER A 62 11.98 -14.09 -10.10
C SER A 62 11.02 -15.27 -9.98
N ARG A 63 9.79 -15.10 -10.50
CA ARG A 63 8.92 -16.24 -10.81
C ARG A 63 8.46 -16.12 -12.27
N PRO A 64 8.88 -17.03 -13.17
CA PRO A 64 8.26 -17.14 -14.50
C PRO A 64 6.79 -17.57 -14.41
#